data_AF-A0A8C7YT28-F1
#
_entry.id   AF-A0A8C7YT28-F1
#
_cell.length_a   1.000
_cell.length_b   1.000
_cell.length_c   1.000
_cell.angle_alpha   90.00
_cell.angle_beta   90.00
_cell.angle_gamma   90.00
#
_symmetry.space_group_name_H-M   'P 1'
#
loop_
_entity.id
_entity.type
_entity.pdbx_description
1 polymer ?
#
loop_
_entity_poly.entity_id
_entity_poly.type
_entity_poly.pdbx_seq_one_letter_code
_entity_poly.pdbx_strand_id
1 'polypeptide(L)'
;MAVDIPGLVSVVIFYVCILAIGVWGSHKAKQVEKTCPGSKSDVSIIGGRNISVLVGVFTMTATWVGGGYILGTAEAVYSPNQGLIWAIGPPAYFLNFFLGGLFFAKPMRSKRYVTMLDPFQNRYGNTFTAVLLVPAIISDILWVSCVLAALGGTMSVILGLSSTISIIISAAVSIIYTFLGGLYSVAYTDIVQLCFIFVSLWLCIPFLVLSPAVGSISQTLPLNQTVGHSWVGHLELEDAGKWVDQMLLMVLGGLSYQALYQRILSAASSVQAQITCFAAAGAAFLMGIPSVVIGILAVSADWNQTDYGLPPPFERGDSGKILPLALQQLTPTWVSVLGIGSVAAAVMSSMDSALLSSASLFTKNIYKTTLRRSASERELQWVIRVSVLIVGLAGMGLAFGGTSVLALWLMSGDLLYCVIFPQLVCVLHFPYTNIYGAISGFLSGFLLRLLSGEPLLAIPAALLYPGWKEENGIISQRFPYRTVAMLSSLITIIMVSYLIEVIFSRHLIPQSWDVLGGLQSKKQTEEENQPNNTDERKLTFATNF
;
A
#
# COMPACT_ATOMS: atom_id res chain seq x y z
N MET A 1 -29.48 14.36 9.49
CA MET A 1 -28.57 15.49 9.74
C MET A 1 -28.71 16.47 8.59
N ALA A 2 -28.72 17.77 8.87
CA ALA A 2 -28.61 18.78 7.81
C ALA A 2 -27.19 18.71 7.22
N VAL A 3 -27.05 18.93 5.91
CA VAL A 3 -25.74 18.93 5.25
C VAL A 3 -24.94 20.13 5.74
N ASP A 4 -23.69 19.92 6.18
CA ASP A 4 -22.78 21.00 6.55
C ASP A 4 -22.32 21.74 5.28
N ILE A 5 -23.01 22.83 4.94
CA ILE A 5 -22.78 23.60 3.71
C ILE A 5 -21.35 24.18 3.66
N PRO A 6 -20.82 24.83 4.70
CA PRO A 6 -19.42 25.27 4.74
C PRO A 6 -18.40 24.14 4.52
N GLY A 7 -18.60 22.98 5.17
CA GLY A 7 -17.76 21.80 4.98
C GLY A 7 -17.82 21.30 3.54
N LEU A 8 -19.02 21.19 2.97
CA LEU A 8 -19.21 20.72 1.59
C LEU A 8 -18.52 21.63 0.58
N VAL A 9 -18.68 22.96 0.72
CA VAL A 9 -18.03 23.93 -0.15
C VAL A 9 -16.51 23.80 -0.09
N SER A 10 -15.96 23.63 1.13
CA SER A 10 -14.51 23.46 1.32
C SER A 10 -13.98 22.19 0.66
N VAL A 11 -14.70 21.07 0.78
CA VAL A 11 -14.34 19.80 0.12
C VAL A 11 -14.42 19.91 -1.41
N VAL A 12 -15.46 20.57 -1.94
CA VAL A 12 -15.59 20.80 -3.38
C VAL A 12 -14.43 21.65 -3.90
N ILE A 13 -14.08 22.74 -3.21
CA ILE A 13 -12.92 23.58 -3.56
C ILE A 13 -11.65 22.74 -3.55
N PHE A 14 -11.43 21.94 -2.50
CA PHE A 14 -10.29 21.04 -2.40
C PHE A 14 -10.22 20.07 -3.58
N TYR A 15 -11.32 19.41 -3.95
CA TYR A 15 -11.36 18.47 -5.08
C TYR A 15 -11.09 19.17 -6.41
N VAL A 16 -11.62 20.37 -6.62
CA VAL A 16 -11.35 21.18 -7.81
C VAL A 16 -9.87 21.58 -7.86
N CYS A 17 -9.27 21.97 -6.74
CA CYS A 17 -7.84 22.29 -6.68
C CYS A 17 -6.96 21.08 -7.03
N ILE A 18 -7.25 19.90 -6.46
CA ILE A 18 -6.50 18.67 -6.76
C ILE A 18 -6.66 18.28 -8.23
N LEU A 19 -7.89 18.35 -8.77
CA LEU A 19 -8.14 18.08 -10.18
C LEU A 19 -7.37 19.05 -11.08
N ALA A 20 -7.35 20.34 -10.75
CA ALA A 20 -6.60 21.35 -11.51
C ALA A 20 -5.09 21.08 -11.48
N ILE A 21 -4.53 20.72 -10.32
CA ILE A 21 -3.12 20.34 -10.18
C ILE A 21 -2.82 19.08 -10.99
N GLY A 22 -3.70 18.08 -10.97
CA GLY A 22 -3.55 16.85 -11.74
C GLY A 22 -3.57 17.11 -13.26
N VAL A 23 -4.50 17.95 -13.73
CA VAL A 23 -4.54 18.40 -15.13
C VAL A 23 -3.26 19.15 -15.50
N TRP A 24 -2.77 20.04 -14.64
CA TRP A 24 -1.50 20.72 -14.85
C TRP A 24 -0.31 19.75 -14.88
N GLY A 25 -0.29 18.75 -14.00
CA GLY A 25 0.69 17.66 -14.00
C GLY A 25 0.67 16.86 -15.30
N SER A 26 -0.51 16.61 -15.89
CA SER A 26 -0.66 16.00 -17.22
C SER A 26 -0.03 16.84 -18.33
N HIS A 27 -0.18 18.18 -18.27
CA HIS A 27 0.50 19.06 -19.22
C HIS A 27 2.02 18.97 -19.11
N LYS A 28 2.55 18.85 -17.89
CA LYS A 28 3.99 18.66 -17.67
C LYS A 28 4.47 17.29 -18.13
N ALA A 29 3.70 16.22 -17.91
CA ALA A 29 3.97 14.90 -18.45
C ALA A 29 4.16 14.95 -19.98
N LYS A 30 3.24 15.62 -20.69
CA LYS A 30 3.30 15.81 -22.15
C LYS A 30 4.51 16.62 -22.62
N GLN A 31 5.05 17.51 -21.78
CA GLN A 31 6.29 18.23 -22.11
C GLN A 31 7.50 17.31 -21.98
N VAL A 32 7.57 16.52 -20.90
CA VAL A 32 8.64 15.54 -20.67
C VAL A 32 8.61 14.42 -21.72
N GLU A 33 7.42 13.99 -22.15
CA GLU A 33 7.26 13.04 -23.27
C GLU A 33 7.91 13.53 -24.58
N LYS A 34 8.07 14.84 -24.78
CA LYS A 34 8.70 15.40 -25.99
C LYS A 34 10.21 15.47 -25.88
N THR A 35 10.76 15.53 -24.67
CA THR A 35 12.19 15.77 -24.43
C THR A 35 12.94 14.51 -23.99
N CYS A 36 12.26 13.54 -23.37
CA CYS A 36 12.89 12.30 -22.93
C CYS A 36 13.02 11.27 -24.08
N PRO A 37 14.16 10.58 -24.19
CA PRO A 37 14.35 9.50 -25.17
C PRO A 37 13.61 8.19 -24.84
N GLY A 38 12.87 8.14 -23.72
CA GLY A 38 12.12 6.95 -23.28
C GLY A 38 10.78 6.77 -24.00
N SER A 39 10.20 5.57 -23.94
CA SER A 39 8.88 5.33 -24.53
C SER A 39 7.80 6.13 -23.79
N LYS A 40 6.75 6.57 -24.49
CA LYS A 40 5.67 7.38 -23.89
C LYS A 40 4.99 6.62 -22.75
N SER A 41 4.79 5.32 -22.91
CA SER A 41 4.29 4.44 -21.86
C SER A 41 5.20 4.41 -20.62
N ASP A 42 6.53 4.36 -20.80
CA ASP A 42 7.45 4.44 -19.66
C ASP A 42 7.41 5.82 -18.98
N VAL A 43 7.18 6.92 -19.71
CA VAL A 43 6.98 8.25 -19.09
C VAL A 43 5.72 8.28 -18.24
N SER A 44 4.62 7.67 -18.68
CA SER A 44 3.40 7.59 -17.86
C SER A 44 3.54 6.69 -16.62
N ILE A 45 4.39 5.65 -16.68
CA ILE A 45 4.53 4.65 -15.61
C ILE A 45 5.62 5.04 -14.60
N ILE A 46 6.77 5.53 -15.06
CA ILE A 46 7.95 5.86 -14.23
C ILE A 46 8.48 7.29 -14.42
N GLY A 47 7.70 8.20 -15.00
CA GLY A 47 8.04 9.62 -15.06
C GLY A 47 9.35 9.92 -15.78
N GLY A 48 9.74 9.08 -16.76
CA GLY A 48 10.97 9.26 -17.52
C GLY A 48 12.28 9.09 -16.72
N ARG A 49 12.21 8.54 -15.50
CA ARG A 49 13.37 8.35 -14.61
C ARG A 49 14.14 9.62 -14.27
N ASN A 50 13.44 10.75 -14.14
CA ASN A 50 14.05 12.04 -13.82
C ASN A 50 13.35 12.73 -12.63
N ILE A 51 12.72 11.94 -11.76
CA ILE A 51 12.10 12.46 -10.55
C ILE A 51 13.20 12.79 -9.54
N SER A 52 13.19 14.02 -9.03
CA SER A 52 14.14 14.47 -8.01
C SER A 52 13.86 13.79 -6.67
N VAL A 53 14.88 13.69 -5.81
CA VAL A 53 14.76 13.08 -4.48
C VAL A 53 13.61 13.69 -3.67
N LEU A 54 13.47 15.03 -3.69
CA LEU A 54 12.40 15.72 -2.98
C LEU A 54 11.02 15.23 -3.45
N VAL A 55 10.75 15.29 -4.75
CA VAL A 55 9.47 14.83 -5.31
C VAL A 55 9.24 13.37 -4.97
N GLY A 56 10.27 12.52 -5.11
CA GLY A 56 10.23 11.11 -4.77
C GLY A 56 9.86 10.84 -3.31
N VAL A 57 10.40 11.61 -2.36
CA VAL A 57 10.12 11.45 -0.92
C VAL A 57 8.67 11.80 -0.63
N PHE A 58 8.18 12.91 -1.19
CA PHE A 58 6.79 13.32 -1.03
C PHE A 58 5.83 12.29 -1.64
N THR A 59 6.03 11.85 -2.89
CA THR A 59 5.13 10.86 -3.51
C THR A 59 5.17 9.52 -2.80
N MET A 60 6.35 9.03 -2.40
CA MET A 60 6.47 7.74 -1.72
C MET A 60 5.84 7.77 -0.31
N THR A 61 5.97 8.89 0.40
CA THR A 61 5.31 9.07 1.69
C THR A 61 3.79 9.18 1.51
N ALA A 62 3.31 10.01 0.58
CA ALA A 62 1.88 10.22 0.31
C ALA A 62 1.14 8.95 -0.14
N THR A 63 1.84 8.08 -0.87
CA THR A 63 1.32 6.78 -1.31
C THR A 63 0.87 5.93 -0.12
N TRP A 64 1.64 5.94 0.98
CA TRP A 64 1.44 5.05 2.13
C TRP A 64 0.75 5.70 3.32
N VAL A 65 0.92 7.02 3.48
CA VAL A 65 0.16 7.84 4.44
C VAL A 65 -1.24 8.07 3.88
N GLY A 66 -1.99 6.98 3.75
CA GLY A 66 -3.32 6.93 3.17
C GLY A 66 -4.44 6.90 4.21
N GLY A 67 -5.68 6.82 3.73
CA GLY A 67 -6.86 6.67 4.60
C GLY A 67 -6.74 5.49 5.57
N GLY A 68 -6.32 4.31 5.09
CA GLY A 68 -6.10 3.14 5.95
C GLY A 68 -5.01 3.34 7.00
N TYR A 69 -3.95 4.07 6.66
CA TYR A 69 -2.85 4.36 7.58
C TYR A 69 -3.28 5.33 8.69
N ILE A 70 -3.91 6.45 8.32
CA ILE A 70 -4.29 7.49 9.29
C ILE A 70 -5.49 7.02 10.13
N LEU A 71 -6.56 6.52 9.50
CA LEU A 71 -7.75 6.07 10.24
C LEU A 71 -7.51 4.75 10.97
N GLY A 72 -6.86 3.78 10.34
CA GLY A 72 -6.59 2.48 10.96
C GLY A 72 -5.66 2.60 12.17
N THR A 73 -4.69 3.52 12.14
CA THR A 73 -3.84 3.83 13.31
C THR A 73 -4.67 4.41 14.46
N ALA A 74 -5.56 5.36 14.17
CA ALA A 74 -6.43 5.94 15.20
C ALA A 74 -7.46 4.91 15.75
N GLU A 75 -8.04 4.09 14.88
CA GLU A 75 -8.95 2.98 15.23
C GLU A 75 -8.25 1.99 16.18
N ALA A 76 -7.00 1.63 15.89
CA ALA A 76 -6.25 0.69 16.71
C ALA A 76 -5.94 1.25 18.11
N VAL A 77 -5.51 2.51 18.19
CA VAL A 77 -5.23 3.17 19.46
C VAL A 77 -6.50 3.36 20.30
N TYR A 78 -7.62 3.67 19.66
CA TYR A 78 -8.89 3.88 20.36
C TYR A 78 -9.51 2.59 20.91
N SER A 79 -9.32 1.47 20.19
CA SER A 79 -9.98 0.21 20.53
C SER A 79 -9.45 -0.34 21.87
N PRO A 80 -10.33 -0.62 22.86
CA PRO A 80 -9.94 -1.11 24.20
C PRO A 80 -9.09 -2.38 24.20
N ASN A 81 -9.31 -3.26 23.21
CA ASN A 81 -8.61 -4.54 23.08
C ASN A 81 -7.25 -4.42 22.38
N GLN A 82 -6.89 -3.23 21.89
CA GLN A 82 -5.73 -2.99 21.05
C GLN A 82 -4.82 -1.93 21.70
N GLY A 83 -5.21 -0.66 21.67
CA GLY A 83 -4.37 0.44 22.16
C GLY A 83 -3.13 0.67 21.30
N LEU A 84 -2.20 1.48 21.82
CA LEU A 84 -0.99 1.91 21.11
C LEU A 84 -0.11 0.75 20.62
N ILE A 85 -0.04 -0.36 21.36
CA ILE A 85 0.79 -1.51 20.97
C ILE A 85 0.36 -2.07 19.61
N TRP A 86 -0.93 -1.99 19.27
CA TRP A 86 -1.46 -2.49 17.99
C TRP A 86 -1.50 -1.43 16.88
N ALA A 87 -1.03 -0.21 17.16
CA ALA A 87 -0.78 0.83 16.16
C ALA A 87 0.47 0.52 15.32
N ILE A 88 0.48 -0.65 14.69
CA ILE A 88 1.64 -1.21 13.99
C ILE A 88 2.01 -0.45 12.71
N GLY A 89 1.09 0.33 12.15
CA GLY A 89 1.29 1.06 10.88
C GLY A 89 2.58 1.89 10.87
N PRO A 90 2.71 2.93 11.70
CA PRO A 90 3.90 3.79 11.71
C PRO A 90 5.25 3.06 11.85
N PRO A 91 5.47 2.18 12.84
CA PRO A 91 6.74 1.45 12.94
C PRO A 91 6.92 0.45 11.79
N ALA A 92 5.86 -0.18 11.28
CA ALA A 92 5.96 -1.12 10.17
C ALA A 92 6.43 -0.45 8.89
N TYR A 93 5.85 0.70 8.53
CA TYR A 93 6.23 1.41 7.30
C TYR A 93 7.60 2.05 7.37
N PHE A 94 8.03 2.50 8.56
CA PHE A 94 9.41 2.91 8.79
C PHE A 94 10.37 1.78 8.40
N LEU A 95 10.15 0.57 8.93
CA LEU A 95 10.98 -0.60 8.62
C LEU A 95 10.84 -1.04 7.15
N ASN A 96 9.62 -1.02 6.59
CA ASN A 96 9.36 -1.34 5.19
C ASN A 96 10.21 -0.48 4.26
N PHE A 97 10.14 0.85 4.38
CA PHE A 97 10.93 1.74 3.54
C PHE A 97 12.42 1.62 3.78
N PHE A 98 12.83 1.45 5.04
CA PHE A 98 14.23 1.24 5.38
C PHE A 98 14.79 -0.02 4.71
N LEU A 99 14.11 -1.16 4.82
CA LEU A 99 14.48 -2.41 4.15
C LEU A 99 14.40 -2.30 2.63
N GLY A 100 13.40 -1.61 2.11
CA GLY A 100 13.25 -1.32 0.68
C GLY A 100 14.43 -0.55 0.12
N GLY A 101 14.90 0.48 0.82
CA GLY A 101 16.10 1.24 0.48
C GLY A 101 17.39 0.42 0.57
N LEU A 102 17.52 -0.41 1.62
CA LEU A 102 18.73 -1.18 1.86
C LEU A 102 18.92 -2.32 0.86
N PHE A 103 17.88 -3.13 0.63
CA PHE A 103 18.00 -4.38 -0.12
C PHE A 103 17.44 -4.32 -1.54
N PHE A 104 16.36 -3.55 -1.79
CA PHE A 104 15.60 -3.66 -3.04
C PHE A 104 15.81 -2.49 -4.01
N ALA A 105 16.05 -1.28 -3.51
CA ALA A 105 16.11 -0.08 -4.35
C ALA A 105 17.26 -0.13 -5.36
N LYS A 106 18.47 -0.51 -4.92
CA LYS A 106 19.65 -0.62 -5.79
C LYS A 106 19.49 -1.68 -6.88
N PRO A 107 19.20 -2.97 -6.60
CA PRO A 107 19.11 -4.00 -7.63
C PRO A 107 17.98 -3.76 -8.62
N MET A 108 16.85 -3.20 -8.17
CA MET A 108 15.73 -2.88 -9.05
C MET A 108 16.07 -1.71 -9.98
N ARG A 109 16.68 -0.64 -9.45
CA ARG A 109 16.97 0.56 -10.23
C ARG A 109 18.17 0.41 -11.15
N SER A 110 19.20 -0.33 -10.76
CA SER A 110 20.41 -0.54 -11.57
C SER A 110 20.11 -1.33 -12.84
N LYS A 111 19.23 -2.34 -12.74
CA LYS A 111 18.79 -3.16 -13.88
C LYS A 111 17.78 -2.48 -14.81
N ARG A 112 17.44 -1.21 -14.55
CA ARG A 112 16.54 -0.41 -15.39
C ARG A 112 15.19 -1.12 -15.66
N TYR A 113 14.63 -1.77 -14.64
CA TYR A 113 13.26 -2.26 -14.70
C TYR A 113 12.25 -1.12 -14.78
N VAL A 114 11.06 -1.41 -15.29
CA VAL A 114 9.89 -0.54 -15.39
C VAL A 114 8.84 -0.95 -14.36
N THR A 115 8.72 -2.24 -14.09
CA THR A 115 7.81 -2.76 -13.06
C THR A 115 8.50 -3.71 -12.08
N MET A 116 7.83 -3.93 -10.96
CA MET A 116 8.17 -4.91 -9.94
C MET A 116 8.17 -6.35 -10.48
N LEU A 117 7.41 -6.64 -11.53
CA LEU A 117 7.30 -7.97 -12.13
C LEU A 117 8.33 -8.24 -13.24
N ASP A 118 9.07 -7.24 -13.71
CA ASP A 118 10.08 -7.43 -14.76
C ASP A 118 11.17 -8.47 -14.38
N PRO A 119 11.73 -8.50 -13.15
CA PRO A 119 12.66 -9.56 -12.73
C PRO A 119 12.07 -10.97 -12.89
N PHE A 120 10.75 -11.11 -12.67
CA PHE A 120 10.03 -12.36 -12.76
C PHE A 120 9.84 -12.77 -14.22
N GLN A 121 9.55 -11.83 -15.11
CA GLN A 121 9.44 -12.13 -16.55
C GLN A 121 10.77 -12.63 -17.11
N ASN A 122 11.86 -11.96 -16.75
CA ASN A 122 13.19 -12.33 -17.22
C ASN A 122 13.56 -13.73 -16.72
N ARG A 123 13.22 -14.06 -15.47
CA ARG A 123 13.70 -15.28 -14.82
C ARG A 123 12.76 -16.48 -14.89
N TYR A 124 11.46 -16.26 -14.80
CA TYR A 124 10.41 -17.29 -14.77
C TYR A 124 9.55 -17.30 -16.04
N GLY A 125 9.80 -16.37 -16.97
CA GLY A 125 9.03 -16.25 -18.20
C GLY A 125 7.69 -15.51 -18.03
N ASN A 126 7.09 -15.18 -19.17
CA ASN A 126 5.88 -14.36 -19.23
C ASN A 126 4.65 -15.06 -18.64
N THR A 127 4.52 -16.38 -18.84
CA THR A 127 3.34 -17.14 -18.42
C THR A 127 3.20 -17.18 -16.90
N PHE A 128 4.26 -17.54 -16.17
CA PHE A 128 4.19 -17.61 -14.71
C PHE A 128 4.08 -16.21 -14.09
N THR A 129 4.73 -15.21 -14.69
CA THR A 129 4.56 -13.82 -14.24
C THR A 129 3.11 -13.34 -14.35
N ALA A 130 2.38 -13.79 -15.38
CA ALA A 130 0.95 -13.49 -15.49
C ALA A 130 0.12 -14.10 -14.35
N VAL A 131 0.52 -15.26 -13.81
CA VAL A 131 -0.11 -15.86 -12.63
C VAL A 131 0.17 -15.02 -11.38
N LEU A 132 1.41 -14.55 -11.21
CA LEU A 132 1.81 -13.69 -10.08
C LEU A 132 1.15 -12.31 -10.10
N LEU A 133 0.71 -11.85 -11.28
CA LEU A 133 -0.03 -10.60 -11.39
C LEU A 133 -1.41 -10.66 -10.72
N VAL A 134 -2.08 -11.81 -10.76
CA VAL A 134 -3.44 -11.97 -10.22
C VAL A 134 -3.51 -11.57 -8.74
N PRO A 135 -2.68 -12.13 -7.82
CA PRO A 135 -2.69 -11.68 -6.43
C PRO A 135 -2.29 -10.21 -6.29
N ALA A 136 -1.39 -9.68 -7.13
CA ALA A 136 -1.01 -8.26 -7.07
C ALA A 136 -2.18 -7.31 -7.39
N ILE A 137 -2.95 -7.60 -8.44
CA ILE A 137 -4.12 -6.79 -8.81
C ILE A 137 -5.24 -6.94 -7.77
N ILE A 138 -5.48 -8.14 -7.24
CA ILE A 138 -6.46 -8.34 -6.17
C ILE A 138 -6.09 -7.48 -4.95
N SER A 139 -4.81 -7.49 -4.57
CA SER A 139 -4.30 -6.66 -3.48
C SER A 139 -4.50 -5.16 -3.72
N ASP A 140 -4.20 -4.65 -4.92
CA ASP A 140 -4.44 -3.25 -5.26
C ASP A 140 -5.95 -2.91 -5.25
N ILE A 141 -6.82 -3.80 -5.72
CA ILE A 141 -8.29 -3.62 -5.67
C ILE A 141 -8.79 -3.53 -4.22
N LEU A 142 -8.30 -4.43 -3.34
CA LEU A 142 -8.62 -4.39 -1.91
C LEU A 142 -8.11 -3.12 -1.25
N TRP A 143 -6.94 -2.64 -1.66
CA TRP A 143 -6.40 -1.39 -1.14
C TRP A 143 -7.21 -0.16 -1.60
N VAL A 144 -7.64 -0.11 -2.87
CA VAL A 144 -8.57 0.92 -3.38
C VAL A 144 -9.88 0.88 -2.59
N SER A 145 -10.43 -0.32 -2.34
CA SER A 145 -11.63 -0.51 -1.54
C SER A 145 -11.46 0.03 -0.11
N CYS A 146 -10.31 -0.28 0.54
CA CYS A 146 -9.97 0.19 1.88
C CYS A 146 -10.01 1.72 1.97
N VAL A 147 -9.30 2.40 1.06
CA VAL A 147 -9.19 3.87 1.12
C VAL A 147 -10.50 4.57 0.76
N LEU A 148 -11.28 4.01 -0.18
CA LEU A 148 -12.62 4.54 -0.49
C LEU A 148 -13.60 4.36 0.67
N ALA A 149 -13.60 3.19 1.33
CA ALA A 149 -14.44 2.95 2.51
C ALA A 149 -14.08 3.91 3.66
N ALA A 150 -12.78 4.16 3.88
CA ALA A 150 -12.28 5.13 4.85
C ALA A 150 -12.85 6.53 4.58
N LEU A 151 -12.83 6.97 3.33
CA LEU A 151 -13.35 8.28 2.93
C LEU A 151 -14.87 8.38 3.04
N GLY A 152 -15.59 7.33 2.63
CA GLY A 152 -17.05 7.26 2.78
C GLY A 152 -17.47 7.40 4.24
N GLY A 153 -16.77 6.71 5.15
CA GLY A 153 -16.96 6.83 6.59
C GLY A 153 -16.70 8.24 7.10
N THR A 154 -15.57 8.84 6.73
CA THR A 154 -15.21 10.21 7.13
C THR A 154 -16.21 11.26 6.65
N MET A 155 -16.57 11.22 5.37
CA MET A 155 -17.48 12.20 4.78
C MET A 155 -18.90 12.08 5.33
N SER A 156 -19.33 10.85 5.66
CA SER A 156 -20.63 10.61 6.28
C SER A 156 -20.75 11.20 7.67
N VAL A 157 -19.67 11.21 8.44
CA VAL A 157 -19.68 11.72 9.82
C VAL A 157 -19.85 13.24 9.83
N ILE A 158 -19.11 13.98 9.00
CA ILE A 158 -19.08 15.45 9.11
C ILE A 158 -20.01 16.17 8.14
N LEU A 159 -20.02 15.79 6.86
CA LEU A 159 -20.87 16.50 5.89
C LEU A 159 -22.34 16.09 5.98
N GLY A 160 -22.66 15.04 6.76
CA GLY A 160 -23.98 14.43 6.80
C GLY A 160 -24.40 13.80 5.46
N LEU A 161 -23.45 13.62 4.54
CA LEU A 161 -23.68 12.99 3.24
C LEU A 161 -23.80 11.47 3.41
N SER A 162 -24.55 10.81 2.54
CA SER A 162 -24.52 9.34 2.51
C SER A 162 -23.11 8.87 2.11
N SER A 163 -22.56 7.90 2.85
CA SER A 163 -21.26 7.26 2.53
C SER A 163 -21.17 6.83 1.05
N THR A 164 -22.27 6.32 0.48
CA THR A 164 -22.37 5.94 -0.93
C THR A 164 -22.05 7.09 -1.89
N ILE A 165 -22.66 8.26 -1.72
CA ILE A 165 -22.41 9.43 -2.57
C ILE A 165 -20.96 9.89 -2.42
N SER A 166 -20.43 9.89 -1.20
CA SER A 166 -19.04 10.28 -0.94
C SER A 166 -18.07 9.35 -1.67
N ILE A 167 -18.26 8.03 -1.56
CA ILE A 167 -17.45 7.03 -2.28
C ILE A 167 -17.49 7.28 -3.80
N ILE A 168 -18.68 7.49 -4.37
CA ILE A 168 -18.84 7.69 -5.82
C ILE A 168 -18.11 8.95 -6.29
N ILE A 169 -18.31 10.08 -5.61
CA ILE A 169 -17.70 11.35 -6.00
C ILE A 169 -16.18 11.25 -5.89
N SER A 170 -15.66 10.72 -4.79
CA SER A 170 -14.22 10.61 -4.58
C SER A 170 -13.57 9.64 -5.56
N ALA A 171 -14.20 8.49 -5.82
CA ALA A 171 -13.73 7.55 -6.83
C ALA A 171 -13.71 8.20 -8.22
N ALA A 172 -14.76 8.94 -8.60
CA ALA A 172 -14.81 9.64 -9.88
C ALA A 172 -13.69 10.67 -10.01
N VAL A 173 -13.45 11.51 -9.00
CA VAL A 173 -12.38 12.51 -9.02
C VAL A 173 -11.01 11.83 -9.15
N SER A 174 -10.72 10.82 -8.32
CA SER A 174 -9.46 10.08 -8.35
C SER A 174 -9.22 9.35 -9.67
N ILE A 175 -10.24 8.70 -10.23
CA ILE A 175 -10.13 8.04 -11.54
C ILE A 175 -9.82 9.08 -12.62
N ILE A 176 -10.52 10.22 -12.65
CA ILE A 176 -10.38 11.22 -13.71
C ILE A 176 -8.95 11.79 -13.77
N TYR A 177 -8.39 12.27 -12.65
CA TYR A 177 -7.06 12.89 -12.72
C TYR A 177 -5.95 11.85 -12.96
N THR A 178 -6.10 10.64 -12.40
CA THR A 178 -5.15 9.53 -12.62
C THR A 178 -5.14 9.10 -14.09
N PHE A 179 -6.33 9.00 -14.69
CA PHE A 179 -6.53 8.69 -16.10
C PHE A 179 -5.87 9.73 -17.03
N LEU A 180 -5.87 11.01 -16.64
CA LEU A 180 -5.39 12.11 -17.48
C LEU A 180 -3.87 12.27 -17.48
N GLY A 181 -3.16 11.99 -16.38
CA GLY A 181 -1.77 12.45 -16.24
C GLY A 181 -0.71 11.46 -15.76
N GLY A 182 -1.06 10.20 -15.46
CA GLY A 182 -0.09 9.18 -15.06
C GLY A 182 0.79 9.60 -13.87
N LEU A 183 2.01 9.08 -13.79
CA LEU A 183 2.86 9.30 -12.61
C LEU A 183 3.17 10.78 -12.31
N TYR A 184 3.30 11.64 -13.32
CA TYR A 184 3.57 13.06 -13.09
C TYR A 184 2.38 13.79 -12.46
N SER A 185 1.15 13.48 -12.89
CA SER A 185 -0.04 14.03 -12.22
C SER A 185 -0.09 13.58 -10.78
N VAL A 186 0.10 12.28 -10.53
CA VAL A 186 0.12 11.69 -9.18
C VAL A 186 1.20 12.35 -8.32
N ALA A 187 2.42 12.48 -8.83
CA ALA A 187 3.53 13.05 -8.06
C ALA A 187 3.30 14.52 -7.66
N TYR A 188 2.66 15.33 -8.50
CA TYR A 188 2.36 16.72 -8.16
C TYR A 188 1.17 16.86 -7.20
N THR A 189 0.13 16.05 -7.37
CA THR A 189 -0.98 16.02 -6.41
C THR A 189 -0.50 15.54 -5.05
N ASP A 190 0.35 14.51 -5.01
CA ASP A 190 0.93 13.94 -3.79
C ASP A 190 1.67 14.99 -2.94
N ILE A 191 2.45 15.89 -3.57
CA ILE A 191 3.18 16.94 -2.84
C ILE A 191 2.20 17.86 -2.11
N VAL A 192 1.18 18.34 -2.82
CA VAL A 192 0.20 19.26 -2.26
C VAL A 192 -0.65 18.56 -1.19
N GLN A 193 -1.07 17.32 -1.46
CA GLN A 193 -1.85 16.50 -0.53
C GLN A 193 -1.05 16.20 0.74
N LEU A 194 0.20 15.77 0.64
CA LEU A 194 1.02 15.46 1.80
C LEU A 194 1.33 16.69 2.66
N CYS A 195 1.65 17.82 2.04
CA CYS A 195 1.81 19.10 2.75
C CYS A 195 0.52 19.47 3.50
N PHE A 196 -0.63 19.34 2.83
CA PHE A 196 -1.93 19.63 3.43
C PHE A 196 -2.27 18.67 4.57
N ILE A 197 -1.95 17.38 4.43
CA ILE A 197 -2.11 16.38 5.49
C ILE A 197 -1.27 16.73 6.71
N PHE A 198 0.00 17.06 6.48
CA PHE A 198 0.93 17.40 7.56
C PHE A 198 0.41 18.62 8.33
N VAL A 199 0.16 19.74 7.65
CA VAL A 199 -0.28 20.96 8.31
C VAL A 199 -1.62 20.77 9.02
N SER A 200 -2.60 20.15 8.36
CA SER A 200 -3.96 20.05 8.90
C SER A 200 -4.04 19.14 10.13
N LEU A 201 -3.43 17.94 10.08
CA LEU A 201 -3.50 17.02 11.23
C LEU A 201 -2.72 17.53 12.43
N TRP A 202 -1.53 18.11 12.22
CA TRP A 202 -0.76 18.71 13.31
C TRP A 202 -1.48 19.93 13.91
N LEU A 203 -2.18 20.71 13.08
CA LEU A 203 -3.00 21.83 13.56
C LEU A 203 -4.20 21.35 14.40
N CYS A 204 -4.76 20.17 14.12
CA CYS A 204 -5.89 19.63 14.90
C CYS A 204 -5.51 19.29 16.35
N ILE A 205 -4.25 18.87 16.59
CA ILE A 205 -3.81 18.36 17.90
C ILE A 205 -4.00 19.39 19.03
N PRO A 206 -3.52 20.65 18.94
CA PRO A 206 -3.76 21.64 20.00
C PRO A 206 -5.23 21.85 20.33
N PHE A 207 -6.12 21.89 19.34
CA PHE A 207 -7.55 22.09 19.56
C PHE A 207 -8.20 20.89 20.26
N LEU A 208 -7.79 19.67 19.91
CA LEU A 208 -8.24 18.45 20.58
C LEU A 208 -7.81 18.44 22.06
N VAL A 209 -6.56 18.79 22.35
CA VAL A 209 -6.03 18.83 23.72
C VAL A 209 -6.73 19.90 24.58
N LEU A 210 -7.12 21.02 23.98
CA LEU A 210 -7.81 22.12 24.66
C LEU A 210 -9.34 21.89 24.78
N SER A 211 -9.87 20.81 24.23
CA SER A 211 -11.29 20.51 24.28
C SER A 211 -11.75 20.22 25.71
N PRO A 212 -12.84 20.83 26.19
CA PRO A 212 -13.33 20.63 27.56
C PRO A 212 -13.78 19.19 27.81
N ALA A 213 -14.18 18.46 26.76
CA ALA A 213 -14.60 17.07 26.85
C ALA A 213 -13.42 16.08 26.97
N VAL A 214 -12.18 16.53 26.75
CA VAL A 214 -11.00 15.67 26.83
C VAL A 214 -10.40 15.74 28.23
N GLY A 215 -10.42 14.61 28.94
CA GLY A 215 -9.80 14.47 30.26
C GLY A 215 -8.27 14.49 30.20
N SER A 216 -7.62 14.50 31.37
CA SER A 216 -6.16 14.42 31.41
C SER A 216 -5.69 13.07 30.86
N ILE A 217 -4.76 13.08 29.90
CA ILE A 217 -4.15 11.86 29.32
C ILE A 217 -3.55 10.96 30.42
N SER A 218 -3.13 11.56 31.54
CA SER A 218 -2.61 10.86 32.73
C SER A 218 -3.65 10.01 33.46
N GLN A 219 -4.94 10.31 33.32
CA GLN A 219 -6.03 9.52 33.91
C GLN A 219 -6.34 8.25 33.12
N THR A 220 -5.91 8.21 31.85
CA THR A 220 -6.01 7.05 30.95
C THR A 220 -4.72 6.24 30.86
N LEU A 221 -3.73 6.54 31.72
CA LEU A 221 -2.53 5.71 31.86
C LEU A 221 -2.87 4.41 32.60
N PRO A 222 -2.18 3.29 32.32
CA PRO A 222 -2.40 2.01 33.01
C PRO A 222 -2.28 2.09 34.55
N LEU A 223 -1.57 3.10 35.06
CA LEU A 223 -1.33 3.31 36.48
C LEU A 223 -2.49 4.00 37.21
N ASN A 224 -3.40 4.67 36.48
CA ASN A 224 -4.58 5.34 37.06
C ASN A 224 -5.83 4.54 36.68
N GLN A 225 -6.36 3.75 37.62
CA GLN A 225 -7.51 2.86 37.44
C GLN A 225 -8.88 3.60 37.36
N THR A 226 -8.89 4.92 37.19
CA THR A 226 -10.13 5.72 37.25
C THR A 226 -10.91 5.74 35.93
N VAL A 227 -10.28 5.39 34.81
CA VAL A 227 -10.93 5.22 33.50
C VAL A 227 -10.70 3.78 33.04
N GLY A 228 -11.76 3.05 32.69
CA GLY A 228 -11.72 1.59 32.49
C GLY A 228 -10.82 1.08 31.36
N HIS A 229 -10.28 1.94 30.49
CA HIS A 229 -9.50 1.55 29.31
C HIS A 229 -8.23 2.40 29.14
N SER A 230 -7.08 1.73 29.02
CA SER A 230 -5.77 2.34 28.82
C SER A 230 -5.46 2.50 27.33
N TRP A 231 -5.01 3.70 26.92
CA TRP A 231 -4.60 3.95 25.52
C TRP A 231 -3.31 3.23 25.13
N VAL A 232 -2.50 2.76 26.09
CA VAL A 232 -1.28 2.00 25.81
C VAL A 232 -1.64 0.61 25.25
N GLY A 233 -2.74 0.04 25.73
CA GLY A 233 -3.11 -1.36 25.50
C GLY A 233 -2.25 -2.35 26.29
N HIS A 234 -2.59 -3.64 26.17
CA HIS A 234 -1.78 -4.73 26.69
C HIS A 234 -1.66 -5.82 25.62
N LEU A 235 -0.44 -6.34 25.43
CA LEU A 235 -0.21 -7.49 24.57
C LEU A 235 -0.16 -8.74 25.44
N GLU A 236 -1.26 -9.49 25.44
CA GLU A 236 -1.28 -10.81 26.06
C GLU A 236 -0.34 -11.75 25.29
N LEU A 237 0.33 -12.64 26.03
CA LEU A 237 1.24 -13.62 25.43
C LEU A 237 0.52 -14.51 24.39
N GLU A 238 -0.78 -14.73 24.57
CA GLU A 238 -1.61 -15.50 23.64
C GLU A 238 -1.76 -14.82 22.26
N ASP A 239 -1.73 -13.49 22.19
CA ASP A 239 -1.88 -12.73 20.94
C ASP A 239 -0.54 -12.26 20.35
N ALA A 240 0.58 -12.54 21.02
CA ALA A 240 1.92 -12.17 20.56
C ALA A 240 2.23 -12.73 19.16
N GLY A 241 1.79 -13.96 18.86
CA GLY A 241 1.94 -14.57 17.53
C GLY A 241 1.23 -13.76 16.44
N LYS A 242 -0.04 -13.43 16.66
CA LYS A 242 -0.86 -12.61 15.76
C LYS A 242 -0.28 -11.21 15.57
N TRP A 243 0.22 -10.60 16.64
CA TRP A 243 0.85 -9.28 16.57
C TRP A 243 2.10 -9.30 15.70
N VAL A 244 3.00 -10.27 15.90
CA VAL A 244 4.20 -10.45 15.07
C VAL A 244 3.81 -10.70 13.61
N ASP A 245 2.79 -11.52 13.37
CA ASP A 245 2.32 -11.84 12.02
C ASP A 245 1.82 -10.60 11.27
N GLN A 246 1.01 -9.76 11.93
CA GLN A 246 0.52 -8.52 11.35
C GLN A 246 1.64 -7.49 11.15
N MET A 247 2.57 -7.40 12.09
CA MET A 247 3.73 -6.52 11.94
C MET A 247 4.60 -6.94 10.74
N LEU A 248 4.93 -8.22 10.61
CA LEU A 248 5.70 -8.73 9.49
C LEU A 248 4.95 -8.63 8.15
N LEU A 249 3.63 -8.85 8.15
CA LEU A 249 2.77 -8.63 6.99
C LEU A 249 2.90 -7.19 6.47
N MET A 250 2.85 -6.20 7.37
CA MET A 250 2.94 -4.79 6.99
C MET A 250 4.37 -4.40 6.57
N VAL A 251 5.38 -4.91 7.27
CA VAL A 251 6.80 -4.63 6.96
C VAL A 251 7.26 -5.27 5.67
N LEU A 252 6.96 -6.56 5.46
CA LEU A 252 7.50 -7.35 4.36
C LEU A 252 6.52 -7.47 3.19
N GLY A 253 5.21 -7.55 3.46
CA GLY A 253 4.19 -7.47 2.41
C GLY A 253 4.21 -6.12 1.70
N GLY A 254 4.44 -5.04 2.45
CA GLY A 254 4.64 -3.68 1.92
C GLY A 254 5.74 -3.58 0.85
N LEU A 255 6.77 -4.42 0.93
CA LEU A 255 7.89 -4.44 -0.02
C LEU A 255 7.47 -4.97 -1.38
N SER A 256 6.37 -5.71 -1.48
CA SER A 256 5.94 -6.36 -2.73
C SER A 256 4.93 -5.54 -3.53
N TYR A 257 4.56 -4.34 -3.06
CA TYR A 257 3.67 -3.45 -3.79
C TYR A 257 4.38 -2.78 -4.96
N GLN A 258 3.78 -2.85 -6.15
CA GLN A 258 4.28 -2.13 -7.32
C GLN A 258 4.31 -0.61 -7.10
N ALA A 259 3.39 -0.05 -6.33
CA ALA A 259 3.37 1.38 -6.02
C ALA A 259 4.70 1.87 -5.40
N LEU A 260 5.35 1.07 -4.54
CA LEU A 260 6.68 1.35 -3.99
C LEU A 260 7.74 1.38 -5.10
N TYR A 261 7.76 0.34 -5.94
CA TYR A 261 8.75 0.22 -7.01
C TYR A 261 8.59 1.27 -8.09
N GLN A 262 7.38 1.73 -8.38
CA GLN A 262 7.18 2.86 -9.30
C GLN A 262 8.01 4.07 -8.86
N ARG A 263 8.03 4.41 -7.56
CA ARG A 263 8.80 5.55 -7.05
C ARG A 263 10.31 5.29 -7.09
N ILE A 264 10.73 4.08 -6.67
CA ILE A 264 12.13 3.64 -6.73
C ILE A 264 12.68 3.70 -8.17
N LEU A 265 11.92 3.17 -9.13
CA LEU A 265 12.32 3.04 -10.53
C LEU A 265 12.29 4.40 -11.26
N SER A 266 11.51 5.36 -10.77
CA SER A 266 11.41 6.71 -11.31
C SER A 266 12.54 7.65 -10.89
N ALA A 267 13.34 7.27 -9.90
CA ALA A 267 14.50 8.06 -9.48
C ALA A 267 15.56 8.15 -10.58
N ALA A 268 16.35 9.22 -10.61
CA ALA A 268 17.40 9.39 -11.62
C ALA A 268 18.57 8.41 -11.47
N SER A 269 18.87 7.99 -10.24
CA SER A 269 19.93 7.02 -9.93
C SER A 269 19.52 6.05 -8.82
N SER A 270 20.27 4.95 -8.70
CA SER A 270 20.09 3.98 -7.60
C SER A 270 20.33 4.62 -6.24
N VAL A 271 21.34 5.49 -6.11
CA VAL A 271 21.62 6.24 -4.87
C VAL A 271 20.45 7.15 -4.50
N GLN A 272 19.91 7.90 -5.48
CA GLN A 272 18.73 8.73 -5.24
C GLN A 272 17.54 7.89 -4.82
N ALA A 273 17.32 6.72 -5.42
CA ALA A 273 16.25 5.81 -5.02
C ALA A 273 16.40 5.37 -3.54
N GLN A 274 17.60 5.01 -3.10
CA GLN A 274 17.87 4.63 -1.71
C GLN A 274 17.63 5.78 -0.73
N ILE A 275 18.16 6.97 -1.02
CA ILE A 275 17.96 8.16 -0.19
C ILE A 275 16.47 8.48 -0.08
N THR A 276 15.74 8.36 -1.18
CA THR A 276 14.29 8.59 -1.21
C THR A 276 13.58 7.62 -0.25
N CYS A 277 13.94 6.34 -0.25
CA CYS A 277 13.38 5.35 0.68
C CYS A 277 13.67 5.69 2.15
N PHE A 278 14.92 6.00 2.49
CA PHE A 278 15.29 6.32 3.87
C PHE A 278 14.63 7.60 4.39
N ALA A 279 14.53 8.63 3.55
CA ALA A 279 13.83 9.85 3.92
C ALA A 279 12.32 9.65 4.05
N ALA A 280 11.71 8.85 3.16
CA ALA A 280 10.29 8.48 3.27
C ALA A 280 10.00 7.64 4.54
N ALA A 281 10.94 6.82 5.00
CA ALA A 281 10.83 6.10 6.27
C ALA A 281 10.58 7.05 7.44
N GLY A 282 11.44 8.06 7.59
CA GLY A 282 11.29 9.07 8.64
C GLY A 282 10.04 9.94 8.47
N ALA A 283 9.75 10.37 7.24
CA ALA A 283 8.58 11.19 6.94
C ALA A 283 7.27 10.46 7.23
N ALA A 284 7.14 9.19 6.84
CA ALA A 284 5.95 8.39 7.10
C ALA A 284 5.75 8.17 8.61
N PHE A 285 6.82 7.86 9.36
CA PHE A 285 6.73 7.72 10.81
C PHE A 285 6.23 9.00 11.49
N LEU A 286 6.79 10.16 11.09
CA LEU A 286 6.37 11.47 11.60
C LEU A 286 4.89 11.76 11.30
N MET A 287 4.41 11.34 10.14
CA MET A 287 3.01 11.50 9.71
C MET A 287 2.04 10.59 10.46
N GLY A 288 2.51 9.49 11.04
CA GLY A 288 1.70 8.63 11.91
C GLY A 288 1.40 9.23 13.28
N ILE A 289 2.27 10.12 13.78
CA ILE A 289 2.17 10.66 15.14
C ILE A 289 0.83 11.37 15.39
N PRO A 290 0.35 12.29 14.52
CA PRO A 290 -0.95 12.92 14.73
C PRO A 290 -2.10 11.92 14.87
N SER A 291 -2.13 10.89 14.04
CA SER A 291 -3.18 9.86 14.08
C SER A 291 -3.19 9.10 15.40
N VAL A 292 -2.00 8.76 15.92
CA VAL A 292 -1.84 8.15 17.24
C VAL A 292 -2.35 9.08 18.33
N VAL A 293 -1.93 10.35 18.32
CA VAL A 293 -2.33 11.34 19.33
C VAL A 293 -3.84 11.55 19.30
N ILE A 294 -4.46 11.66 18.12
CA ILE A 294 -5.91 11.78 17.99
C ILE A 294 -6.62 10.56 18.60
N GLY A 295 -6.11 9.35 18.35
CA GLY A 295 -6.63 8.12 18.96
C GLY A 295 -6.55 8.15 20.49
N ILE A 296 -5.41 8.57 21.06
CA ILE A 296 -5.22 8.72 22.52
C ILE A 296 -6.24 9.70 23.09
N LEU A 297 -6.39 10.87 22.48
CA LEU A 297 -7.32 11.91 22.95
C LEU A 297 -8.78 11.46 22.86
N ALA A 298 -9.12 10.64 21.86
CA ALA A 298 -10.45 10.05 21.72
C ALA A 298 -10.76 8.99 22.82
N VAL A 299 -9.75 8.29 23.33
CA VAL A 299 -9.89 7.41 24.51
C VAL A 299 -10.10 8.23 25.78
N SER A 300 -9.40 9.35 25.91
CA SER A 300 -9.52 10.26 27.07
C SER A 300 -10.76 11.17 27.01
N ALA A 301 -11.55 11.11 25.94
CA ALA A 301 -12.73 11.95 25.76
C ALA A 301 -13.95 11.39 26.51
N ASP A 302 -14.62 12.25 27.27
CA ASP A 302 -15.94 11.97 27.82
C ASP A 302 -17.01 12.25 26.77
N TRP A 303 -17.37 11.20 26.01
CA TRP A 303 -18.35 11.27 24.92
C TRP A 303 -19.74 11.72 25.39
N ASN A 304 -20.07 11.60 26.68
CA ASN A 304 -21.33 12.10 27.23
C ASN A 304 -21.41 13.64 27.23
N GLN A 305 -20.27 14.33 27.25
CA GLN A 305 -20.20 15.79 27.18
C GLN A 305 -20.22 16.32 25.74
N THR A 306 -20.17 15.42 24.75
CA THR A 306 -20.23 15.76 23.32
C THR A 306 -21.63 15.55 22.76
N ASP A 307 -21.91 16.13 21.60
CA ASP A 307 -23.19 15.93 20.90
C ASP A 307 -23.41 14.47 20.43
N TYR A 308 -22.37 13.63 20.45
CA TYR A 308 -22.46 12.20 20.14
C TYR A 308 -23.23 11.39 21.21
N GLY A 309 -23.07 11.77 22.48
CA GLY A 309 -23.69 11.12 23.64
C GLY A 309 -23.26 9.68 23.89
N LEU A 310 -24.01 8.97 24.73
CA LEU A 310 -23.82 7.54 25.02
C LEU A 310 -24.76 6.66 24.17
N PRO A 311 -24.42 5.39 23.90
CA PRO A 311 -23.15 4.71 24.21
C PRO A 311 -21.97 5.24 23.37
N PRO A 312 -20.72 5.09 23.85
CA PRO A 312 -19.53 5.64 23.18
C PRO A 312 -19.27 4.98 21.81
N PRO A 313 -18.44 5.59 20.94
CA PRO A 313 -18.20 5.09 19.58
C PRO A 313 -17.79 3.62 19.50
N PHE A 314 -17.01 3.13 20.46
CA PHE A 314 -16.62 1.71 20.51
C PHE A 314 -17.83 0.77 20.58
N GLU A 315 -18.77 1.03 21.50
CA GLU A 315 -19.96 0.19 21.70
C GLU A 315 -20.95 0.29 20.53
N ARG A 316 -20.95 1.41 19.80
CA ARG A 316 -21.75 1.55 18.57
C ARG A 316 -21.10 0.91 17.33
N GLY A 317 -19.88 0.38 17.45
CA GLY A 317 -19.13 -0.17 16.33
C GLY A 317 -18.56 0.89 15.38
N ASP A 318 -18.44 2.14 15.84
CA ASP A 318 -17.94 3.28 15.08
C ASP A 318 -16.42 3.51 15.26
N SER A 319 -15.68 2.54 15.81
CA SER A 319 -14.22 2.63 16.03
C SER A 319 -13.44 2.98 14.76
N GLY A 320 -13.84 2.43 13.60
CA GLY A 320 -13.22 2.77 12.31
C GLY A 320 -13.45 4.22 11.84
N LYS A 321 -14.38 4.94 12.49
CA LYS A 321 -14.67 6.36 12.27
C LYS A 321 -14.21 7.23 13.43
N ILE A 322 -13.37 6.71 14.33
CA ILE A 322 -12.99 7.46 15.53
C ILE A 322 -12.27 8.76 15.21
N LEU A 323 -11.36 8.76 14.22
CA LEU A 323 -10.64 9.96 13.83
C LEU A 323 -11.59 11.07 13.34
N PRO A 324 -12.48 10.83 12.36
CA PRO A 324 -13.43 11.85 11.95
C PRO A 324 -14.41 12.26 13.07
N LEU A 325 -14.82 11.33 13.95
CA LEU A 325 -15.66 11.64 15.11
C LEU A 325 -14.95 12.55 16.11
N ALA A 326 -13.69 12.25 16.44
CA ALA A 326 -12.89 13.07 17.34
C ALA A 326 -12.71 14.48 16.76
N LEU A 327 -12.42 14.60 15.46
CA LEU A 327 -12.32 15.90 14.82
C LEU A 327 -13.65 16.67 14.84
N GLN A 328 -14.78 16.01 14.59
CA GLN A 328 -16.09 16.66 14.58
C GLN A 328 -16.53 17.13 15.98
N GLN A 329 -16.36 16.26 16.97
CA GLN A 329 -16.97 16.43 18.28
C GLN A 329 -16.07 17.17 19.27
N LEU A 330 -14.75 17.14 19.04
CA LEU A 330 -13.76 17.69 19.98
C LEU A 330 -12.99 18.88 19.42
N THR A 331 -13.29 19.35 18.21
CA THR A 331 -12.65 20.55 17.64
C THR A 331 -13.67 21.55 17.10
N PRO A 332 -13.31 22.85 16.97
CA PRO A 332 -14.15 23.81 16.28
C PRO A 332 -14.43 23.41 14.84
N THR A 333 -15.60 23.77 14.31
CA THR A 333 -16.07 23.37 12.96
C THR A 333 -15.02 23.59 11.86
N TRP A 334 -14.33 24.73 11.85
CA TRP A 334 -13.34 25.03 10.82
C TRP A 334 -12.08 24.13 10.90
N VAL A 335 -11.68 23.69 12.10
CA VAL A 335 -10.57 22.75 12.31
C VAL A 335 -10.99 21.36 11.85
N SER A 336 -12.21 20.95 12.19
CA SER A 336 -12.79 19.68 11.75
C SER A 336 -12.78 19.57 10.22
N VAL A 337 -13.27 20.61 9.52
CA VAL A 337 -13.28 20.68 8.04
C VAL A 337 -11.87 20.53 7.44
N LEU A 338 -10.86 21.19 8.02
CA LEU A 338 -9.47 21.03 7.59
C LEU A 338 -8.95 19.60 7.80
N GLY A 339 -9.18 19.03 8.97
CA GLY A 339 -8.79 17.65 9.29
C GLY A 339 -9.45 16.63 8.35
N ILE A 340 -10.68 16.85 7.93
CA ILE A 340 -11.37 15.98 6.96
C ILE A 340 -10.81 16.12 5.56
N GLY A 341 -10.54 17.37 5.16
CA GLY A 341 -9.82 17.64 3.93
C GLY A 341 -8.53 16.83 3.88
N SER A 342 -7.79 16.72 4.99
CA SER A 342 -6.58 15.90 5.05
C SER A 342 -6.84 14.41 4.86
N VAL A 343 -7.91 13.85 5.46
CA VAL A 343 -8.27 12.45 5.24
C VAL A 343 -8.63 12.22 3.77
N ALA A 344 -9.37 13.15 3.15
CA ALA A 344 -9.69 13.08 1.74
C ALA A 344 -8.44 13.14 0.86
N ALA A 345 -7.49 14.03 1.19
CA ALA A 345 -6.21 14.13 0.53
C ALA A 345 -5.43 12.81 0.60
N ALA A 346 -5.35 12.20 1.79
CA ALA A 346 -4.65 10.95 2.04
C ALA A 346 -5.27 9.77 1.28
N VAL A 347 -6.60 9.69 1.24
CA VAL A 347 -7.30 8.66 0.47
C VAL A 347 -7.01 8.79 -1.02
N MET A 348 -7.05 10.01 -1.54
CA MET A 348 -6.83 10.26 -2.97
C MET A 348 -5.41 9.87 -3.41
N SER A 349 -4.37 10.24 -2.65
CA SER A 349 -2.96 9.91 -2.95
C SER A 349 -2.61 8.41 -2.83
N SER A 350 -3.37 7.66 -2.04
CA SER A 350 -3.21 6.19 -2.03
C SER A 350 -4.00 5.53 -3.14
N MET A 351 -5.20 6.03 -3.43
CA MET A 351 -6.05 5.49 -4.49
C MET A 351 -5.38 5.62 -5.86
N ASP A 352 -4.89 6.81 -6.23
CA ASP A 352 -4.23 7.02 -7.52
C ASP A 352 -2.99 6.14 -7.71
N SER A 353 -2.24 5.91 -6.65
CA SER A 353 -1.06 5.05 -6.59
C SER A 353 -1.39 3.59 -6.84
N ALA A 354 -2.45 3.08 -6.21
CA ALA A 354 -2.96 1.72 -6.41
C ALA A 354 -3.50 1.53 -7.84
N LEU A 355 -4.26 2.51 -8.34
CA LEU A 355 -4.80 2.49 -9.71
C LEU A 355 -3.68 2.47 -10.75
N LEU A 356 -2.69 3.36 -10.60
CA LEU A 356 -1.56 3.44 -11.51
C LEU A 356 -0.66 2.21 -11.40
N SER A 357 -0.51 1.64 -10.20
CA SER A 357 0.20 0.38 -9.94
C SER A 357 -0.39 -0.75 -10.78
N SER A 358 -1.67 -1.07 -10.58
CA SER A 358 -2.35 -2.13 -11.33
C SER A 358 -2.35 -1.90 -12.84
N ALA A 359 -2.62 -0.66 -13.27
CA ALA A 359 -2.61 -0.32 -14.69
C ALA A 359 -1.22 -0.51 -15.33
N SER A 360 -0.16 -0.20 -14.60
CA SER A 360 1.22 -0.38 -15.07
C SER A 360 1.59 -1.85 -15.20
N LEU A 361 1.28 -2.65 -14.18
CA LEU A 361 1.55 -4.09 -14.21
C LEU A 361 0.80 -4.78 -15.35
N PHE A 362 -0.50 -4.51 -15.49
CA PHE A 362 -1.30 -5.10 -16.56
C PHE A 362 -0.80 -4.68 -17.94
N THR A 363 -0.56 -3.38 -18.15
CA THR A 363 -0.14 -2.88 -19.46
C THR A 363 1.23 -3.42 -19.86
N LYS A 364 2.21 -3.37 -18.95
CA LYS A 364 3.59 -3.75 -19.27
C LYS A 364 3.79 -5.26 -19.27
N ASN A 365 3.30 -5.96 -18.25
CA ASN A 365 3.63 -7.37 -18.02
C ASN A 365 2.62 -8.37 -18.62
N ILE A 366 1.44 -7.92 -19.07
CA ILE A 366 0.47 -8.77 -19.78
C ILE A 366 0.23 -8.27 -21.18
N TYR A 367 -0.22 -7.02 -21.30
CA TYR A 367 -0.72 -6.52 -22.57
C TYR A 367 0.40 -6.45 -23.61
N LYS A 368 1.51 -5.77 -23.29
CA LYS A 368 2.65 -5.61 -24.20
C LYS A 368 3.44 -6.90 -24.41
N THR A 369 3.52 -7.79 -23.44
CA THR A 369 4.41 -8.98 -23.50
C THR A 369 3.70 -10.24 -24.00
N THR A 370 2.45 -10.44 -23.58
CA THR A 370 1.70 -11.70 -23.80
C THR A 370 0.58 -11.51 -24.82
N LEU A 371 -0.26 -10.48 -24.69
CA LEU A 371 -1.45 -10.31 -25.54
C LEU A 371 -1.12 -9.68 -26.91
N ARG A 372 -0.37 -8.57 -26.92
CA ARG A 372 -0.07 -7.82 -28.14
C ARG A 372 1.34 -7.22 -28.13
N ARG A 373 2.31 -8.01 -28.59
CA ARG A 373 3.74 -7.65 -28.66
C ARG A 373 4.04 -6.44 -29.54
N SER A 374 3.23 -6.20 -30.56
CA SER A 374 3.37 -5.09 -31.50
C SER A 374 2.47 -3.89 -31.16
N ALA A 375 1.99 -3.79 -29.91
CA ALA A 375 1.13 -2.68 -29.49
C ALA A 375 1.83 -1.33 -29.65
N SER A 376 1.12 -0.36 -30.22
CA SER A 376 1.65 1.00 -30.39
C SER A 376 1.66 1.75 -29.05
N GLU A 377 2.49 2.79 -28.92
CA GLU A 377 2.52 3.59 -27.68
C GLU A 377 1.17 4.28 -27.39
N ARG A 378 0.42 4.68 -28.44
CA ARG A 378 -0.93 5.26 -28.26
C ARG A 378 -1.92 4.24 -27.71
N GLU A 379 -1.79 3.00 -28.14
CA GLU A 379 -2.61 1.89 -27.66
C GLU A 379 -2.30 1.57 -26.20
N LEU A 380 -1.01 1.45 -25.84
CA LEU A 380 -0.60 1.22 -24.45
C LEU A 380 -1.13 2.30 -23.50
N GLN A 381 -1.15 3.57 -23.92
CA GLN A 381 -1.75 4.67 -23.14
C GLN A 381 -3.26 4.47 -22.89
N TRP A 382 -4.01 3.97 -23.88
CA TRP A 382 -5.42 3.65 -23.70
C TRP A 382 -5.62 2.43 -22.79
N VAL A 383 -4.73 1.43 -22.86
CA VAL A 383 -4.78 0.28 -21.96
C VAL A 383 -4.56 0.70 -20.50
N ILE A 384 -3.59 1.57 -20.22
CA ILE A 384 -3.37 2.13 -18.88
C ILE A 384 -4.65 2.79 -18.37
N ARG A 385 -5.23 3.67 -19.19
CA ARG A 385 -6.47 4.41 -18.90
C ARG A 385 -7.68 3.53 -18.61
N VAL A 386 -7.91 2.52 -19.45
CA VAL A 386 -9.01 1.55 -19.26
C VAL A 386 -8.75 0.70 -18.02
N SER A 387 -7.50 0.32 -17.75
CA SER A 387 -7.14 -0.46 -16.55
C SER A 387 -7.40 0.34 -15.27
N VAL A 388 -7.03 1.63 -15.24
CA VAL A 388 -7.35 2.55 -14.13
C VAL A 388 -8.86 2.58 -13.88
N LEU A 389 -9.67 2.71 -14.93
CA LEU A 389 -11.13 2.73 -14.80
C LEU A 389 -11.66 1.41 -14.23
N ILE A 390 -11.24 0.27 -14.76
CA ILE A 390 -11.73 -1.06 -14.34
C ILE A 390 -11.36 -1.34 -12.88
N VAL A 391 -10.11 -1.11 -12.49
CA VAL A 391 -9.63 -1.33 -11.11
C VAL A 391 -10.33 -0.38 -10.15
N GLY A 392 -10.53 0.88 -10.54
CA GLY A 392 -11.25 1.87 -9.73
C GLY A 392 -12.71 1.50 -9.51
N LEU A 393 -13.41 1.05 -10.55
CA LEU A 393 -14.79 0.58 -10.43
C LEU A 393 -14.89 -0.70 -9.60
N ALA A 394 -13.94 -1.64 -9.75
CA ALA A 394 -13.90 -2.86 -8.95
C ALA A 394 -13.68 -2.55 -7.45
N GLY A 395 -12.71 -1.71 -7.12
CA GLY A 395 -12.46 -1.27 -5.74
C GLY A 395 -13.63 -0.49 -5.16
N MET A 396 -14.28 0.38 -5.95
CA MET A 396 -15.49 1.09 -5.55
C MET A 396 -16.65 0.13 -5.24
N GLY A 397 -16.84 -0.91 -6.06
CA GLY A 397 -17.86 -1.93 -5.82
C GLY A 397 -17.68 -2.65 -4.49
N LEU A 398 -16.44 -3.01 -4.13
CA LEU A 398 -16.11 -3.62 -2.85
C LEU A 398 -16.25 -2.65 -1.67
N ALA A 399 -15.98 -1.36 -1.87
CA ALA A 399 -16.06 -0.34 -0.81
C ALA A 399 -17.48 -0.20 -0.24
N PHE A 400 -18.52 -0.56 -0.98
CA PHE A 400 -19.91 -0.55 -0.50
C PHE A 400 -20.22 -1.69 0.50
N GLY A 401 -19.34 -2.68 0.66
CA GLY A 401 -19.55 -3.86 1.50
C GLY A 401 -19.54 -3.63 3.02
N GLY A 402 -19.28 -2.40 3.49
CA GLY A 402 -19.36 -2.04 4.91
C GLY A 402 -18.31 -2.67 5.83
N THR A 403 -17.25 -3.26 5.27
CA THR A 403 -16.14 -3.88 6.02
C THR A 403 -15.23 -2.84 6.69
N SER A 404 -14.63 -3.20 7.83
CA SER A 404 -13.66 -2.34 8.54
C SER A 404 -12.49 -1.94 7.64
N VAL A 405 -12.07 -0.68 7.75
CA VAL A 405 -10.95 -0.09 7.00
C VAL A 405 -9.65 -0.81 7.32
N LEU A 406 -9.37 -1.04 8.62
CA LEU A 406 -8.20 -1.78 9.07
C LEU A 406 -8.20 -3.21 8.53
N ALA A 407 -9.35 -3.87 8.48
CA ALA A 407 -9.45 -5.22 7.97
C ALA A 407 -9.13 -5.30 6.47
N LEU A 408 -9.75 -4.44 5.64
CA LEU A 408 -9.42 -4.35 4.22
C LEU A 408 -7.94 -4.02 3.97
N TRP A 409 -7.35 -3.21 4.84
CA TRP A 409 -5.93 -2.84 4.75
C TRP A 409 -5.00 -4.03 5.02
N LEU A 410 -5.29 -4.83 6.05
CA LEU A 410 -4.51 -6.03 6.33
C LEU A 410 -4.70 -7.08 5.21
N MET A 411 -5.93 -7.23 4.70
CA MET A 411 -6.22 -8.16 3.62
C MET A 411 -5.53 -7.80 2.30
N SER A 412 -5.36 -6.51 2.00
CA SER A 412 -4.66 -6.09 0.78
C SER A 412 -3.20 -6.54 0.78
N GLY A 413 -2.53 -6.55 1.94
CA GLY A 413 -1.14 -7.00 2.06
C GLY A 413 -0.95 -8.52 2.06
N ASP A 414 -2.03 -9.29 2.22
CA ASP A 414 -1.95 -10.70 2.62
C ASP A 414 -1.33 -11.61 1.55
N LEU A 415 -1.90 -11.60 0.34
CA LEU A 415 -1.38 -12.38 -0.78
C LEU A 415 -0.01 -11.88 -1.24
N LEU A 416 0.26 -10.57 -1.11
CA LEU A 416 1.57 -10.01 -1.39
C LEU A 416 2.62 -10.58 -0.44
N TYR A 417 2.30 -10.69 0.85
CA TYR A 417 3.22 -11.20 1.86
C TYR A 417 3.44 -12.71 1.75
N CYS A 418 2.38 -13.51 1.62
CA CYS A 418 2.51 -14.97 1.61
C CYS A 418 3.06 -15.51 0.29
N VAL A 419 2.78 -14.84 -0.84
CA VAL A 419 3.05 -15.39 -2.17
C VAL A 419 4.09 -14.59 -2.94
N ILE A 420 3.92 -13.27 -3.06
CA ILE A 420 4.78 -12.46 -3.93
C ILE A 420 6.13 -12.15 -3.26
N PHE A 421 6.14 -11.82 -1.97
CA PHE A 421 7.34 -11.42 -1.25
C PHE A 421 8.45 -12.49 -1.27
N PRO A 422 8.18 -13.77 -0.96
CA PRO A 422 9.18 -14.83 -1.08
C PRO A 422 9.81 -14.91 -2.48
N GLN A 423 8.98 -14.79 -3.51
CA GLN A 423 9.41 -14.86 -4.90
C GLN A 423 10.28 -13.66 -5.28
N LEU A 424 9.92 -12.46 -4.80
CA LEU A 424 10.68 -11.23 -4.99
C LEU A 424 12.07 -11.32 -4.35
N VAL A 425 12.15 -11.84 -3.13
CA VAL A 425 13.44 -12.10 -2.46
C VAL A 425 14.27 -13.10 -3.27
N CYS A 426 13.66 -14.20 -3.68
CA CYS A 426 14.28 -15.28 -4.45
C CYS A 426 14.79 -14.83 -5.83
N VAL A 427 14.00 -14.07 -6.59
CA VAL A 427 14.33 -13.67 -7.95
C VAL A 427 15.48 -12.65 -7.99
N LEU A 428 15.58 -11.78 -6.98
CA LEU A 428 16.58 -10.72 -6.90
C LEU A 428 17.88 -11.15 -6.23
N HIS A 429 17.80 -11.94 -5.14
CA HIS A 429 18.96 -12.19 -4.28
C HIS A 429 19.52 -13.61 -4.42
N PHE A 430 18.76 -14.57 -4.96
CA PHE A 430 19.20 -15.95 -5.09
C PHE A 430 19.49 -16.32 -6.55
N PRO A 431 20.74 -16.67 -6.91
CA PRO A 431 21.14 -16.94 -8.29
C PRO A 431 20.71 -18.33 -8.79
N TYR A 432 20.20 -19.21 -7.93
CA TYR A 432 19.79 -20.57 -8.30
C TYR A 432 18.28 -20.74 -8.52
N THR A 433 17.49 -19.68 -8.41
CA THR A 433 16.03 -19.76 -8.49
C THR A 433 15.56 -19.99 -9.93
N ASN A 434 14.58 -20.87 -10.12
CA ASN A 434 14.02 -21.24 -11.42
C ASN A 434 12.49 -21.38 -11.36
N ILE A 435 11.85 -21.55 -12.52
CA ILE A 435 10.39 -21.59 -12.65
C ILE A 435 9.73 -22.74 -11.86
N TYR A 436 10.38 -23.91 -11.75
CA TYR A 436 9.82 -25.05 -11.00
C TYR A 436 9.74 -24.77 -9.50
N GLY A 437 10.81 -24.17 -8.95
CA GLY A 437 10.81 -23.73 -7.56
C GLY A 437 9.83 -22.58 -7.34
N ALA A 438 9.73 -21.65 -8.30
CA ALA A 438 8.76 -20.57 -8.23
C ALA A 438 7.31 -21.08 -8.20
N ILE A 439 6.92 -22.00 -9.09
CA ILE A 439 5.57 -22.60 -9.08
C ILE A 439 5.31 -23.36 -7.78
N SER A 440 6.27 -24.18 -7.33
CA SER A 440 6.13 -24.96 -6.10
C SER A 440 5.97 -24.07 -4.87
N GLY A 441 6.74 -22.99 -4.79
CA GLY A 441 6.64 -21.98 -3.74
C GLY A 441 5.31 -21.25 -3.73
N PHE A 442 4.85 -20.83 -4.91
CA PHE A 442 3.54 -20.20 -5.08
C PHE A 442 2.43 -21.12 -4.58
N LEU A 443 2.42 -22.39 -4.99
CA LEU A 443 1.42 -23.37 -4.55
C LEU A 443 1.50 -23.60 -3.04
N SER A 444 2.70 -23.78 -2.49
CA SER A 444 2.91 -23.97 -1.06
C SER A 444 2.37 -22.79 -0.22
N GLY A 445 2.79 -21.56 -0.55
CA GLY A 445 2.34 -20.36 0.16
C GLY A 445 0.85 -20.09 -0.01
N PHE A 446 0.33 -20.21 -1.23
CA PHE A 446 -1.09 -19.97 -1.52
C PHE A 446 -1.99 -20.99 -0.84
N LEU A 447 -1.66 -22.29 -0.92
CA LEU A 447 -2.47 -23.33 -0.29
C LEU A 447 -2.44 -23.23 1.23
N LEU A 448 -1.28 -23.04 1.85
CA LEU A 448 -1.21 -22.85 3.31
C LEU A 448 -2.02 -21.64 3.74
N ARG A 449 -1.90 -20.52 3.01
CA ARG A 449 -2.69 -19.32 3.32
C ARG A 449 -4.18 -19.55 3.15
N LEU A 450 -4.61 -20.20 2.07
CA LEU A 450 -6.02 -20.48 1.79
C LEU A 450 -6.63 -21.44 2.83
N LEU A 451 -5.91 -22.51 3.17
CA LEU A 451 -6.34 -23.50 4.17
C LEU A 451 -6.42 -22.91 5.59
N SER A 452 -5.69 -21.82 5.86
CA SER A 452 -5.80 -21.07 7.11
C SER A 452 -7.16 -20.35 7.26
N GLY A 453 -7.98 -20.28 6.22
CA GLY A 453 -9.28 -19.60 6.26
C GLY A 453 -9.17 -18.07 6.26
N GLU A 454 -10.31 -17.42 6.02
CA GLU A 454 -10.44 -15.97 6.06
C GLU A 454 -11.88 -15.58 6.46
N PRO A 455 -12.10 -15.19 7.73
CA PRO A 455 -13.43 -14.84 8.23
C PRO A 455 -14.12 -13.74 7.42
N LEU A 456 -13.37 -12.76 6.91
CA LEU A 456 -13.95 -11.66 6.11
C LEU A 456 -14.52 -12.12 4.77
N LEU A 457 -14.01 -13.22 4.21
CA LEU A 457 -14.50 -13.81 2.97
C LEU A 457 -15.41 -15.01 3.20
N ALA A 458 -15.78 -15.28 4.46
CA ALA A 458 -16.49 -16.47 4.90
C ALA A 458 -15.82 -17.79 4.43
N ILE A 459 -14.48 -17.79 4.34
CA ILE A 459 -13.70 -18.98 4.01
C ILE A 459 -13.37 -19.70 5.32
N PRO A 460 -13.91 -20.91 5.57
CA PRO A 460 -13.64 -21.64 6.80
C PRO A 460 -12.17 -22.08 6.87
N ALA A 461 -11.60 -22.06 8.07
CA ALA A 461 -10.25 -22.58 8.30
C ALA A 461 -10.28 -24.12 8.26
N ALA A 462 -9.63 -24.70 7.26
CA ALA A 462 -9.42 -26.14 7.18
C ALA A 462 -8.21 -26.59 8.02
N LEU A 463 -7.20 -25.71 8.14
CA LEU A 463 -6.00 -25.94 8.94
C LEU A 463 -6.06 -25.08 10.21
N LEU A 464 -6.17 -25.78 11.33
CA LEU A 464 -6.23 -25.18 12.67
C LEU A 464 -4.83 -25.17 13.27
N TYR A 465 -4.25 -23.98 13.40
CA TYR A 465 -2.92 -23.82 13.99
C TYR A 465 -2.96 -23.82 15.53
N PRO A 466 -1.85 -24.12 16.22
CA PRO A 466 -1.80 -24.12 17.68
C PRO A 466 -2.33 -22.81 18.29
N GLY A 467 -3.19 -22.91 19.30
CA GLY A 467 -3.78 -21.72 19.94
C GLY A 467 -4.95 -21.09 19.18
N TRP A 468 -5.58 -21.82 18.25
CA TRP A 468 -6.87 -21.43 17.68
C TRP A 468 -7.96 -21.37 18.76
N LYS A 469 -8.87 -20.40 18.64
CA LYS A 469 -10.08 -20.30 19.45
C LYS A 469 -11.29 -20.17 18.54
N GLU A 470 -12.43 -20.71 18.95
CA GLU A 470 -13.71 -20.48 18.29
C GLU A 470 -14.58 -19.63 19.21
N GLU A 471 -14.94 -18.43 18.75
CA GLU A 471 -15.86 -17.54 19.45
C GLU A 471 -17.02 -17.21 18.52
N ASN A 472 -18.25 -17.49 18.97
CA ASN A 472 -19.48 -17.25 18.21
C ASN A 472 -19.49 -17.86 16.78
N GLY A 473 -18.88 -19.03 16.59
CA GLY A 473 -18.78 -19.70 15.30
C GLY A 473 -17.73 -19.11 14.35
N ILE A 474 -16.91 -18.16 14.81
CA ILE A 474 -15.78 -17.60 14.07
C ILE A 474 -14.49 -18.17 14.65
N ILE A 475 -13.70 -18.82 13.79
CA ILE A 475 -12.39 -19.35 14.15
C ILE A 475 -11.37 -18.21 14.11
N SER A 476 -10.78 -17.91 15.26
CA SER A 476 -9.72 -16.91 15.43
C SER A 476 -8.37 -17.61 15.54
N GLN A 477 -7.49 -17.33 14.59
CA GLN A 477 -6.12 -17.86 14.53
C GLN A 477 -5.16 -16.89 15.23
N ARG A 478 -4.53 -17.34 16.32
CA ARG A 478 -3.53 -16.54 17.06
C ARG A 478 -2.09 -16.86 16.70
N PHE A 479 -1.86 -18.02 16.11
CA PHE A 479 -0.57 -18.40 15.57
C PHE A 479 -0.22 -17.55 14.33
N PRO A 480 1.07 -17.22 14.09
CA PRO A 480 1.50 -16.43 12.93
C PRO A 480 1.46 -17.26 11.63
N TYR A 481 0.25 -17.61 11.19
CA TYR A 481 0.03 -18.52 10.06
C TYR A 481 0.47 -17.89 8.72
N ARG A 482 0.36 -16.57 8.53
CA ARG A 482 0.80 -15.90 7.30
C ARG A 482 2.32 -15.96 7.17
N THR A 483 3.02 -15.73 8.27
CA THR A 483 4.48 -15.82 8.36
C THR A 483 4.94 -17.25 8.05
N VAL A 484 4.24 -18.27 8.56
CA VAL A 484 4.55 -19.66 8.22
C VAL A 484 4.30 -19.97 6.74
N ALA A 485 3.20 -19.49 6.17
CA ALA A 485 2.93 -19.63 4.73
C ALA A 485 4.03 -18.95 3.89
N MET A 486 4.45 -17.74 4.27
CA MET A 486 5.52 -16.98 3.63
C MET A 486 6.87 -17.71 3.70
N LEU A 487 7.26 -18.17 4.89
CA LEU A 487 8.52 -18.91 5.08
C LEU A 487 8.50 -20.26 4.35
N SER A 488 7.38 -20.98 4.39
CA SER A 488 7.21 -22.24 3.66
C SER A 488 7.37 -22.03 2.15
N SER A 489 6.76 -20.97 1.61
CA SER A 489 6.94 -20.55 0.21
C SER A 489 8.42 -20.28 -0.09
N LEU A 490 9.09 -19.43 0.69
CA LEU A 490 10.51 -19.09 0.52
C LEU A 490 11.42 -20.32 0.52
N ILE A 491 11.25 -21.19 1.52
CA ILE A 491 12.02 -22.42 1.67
C ILE A 491 11.78 -23.35 0.49
N THR A 492 10.52 -23.51 0.08
CA THR A 492 10.13 -24.37 -1.05
C THR A 492 10.74 -23.87 -2.35
N ILE A 493 10.74 -22.55 -2.61
CA ILE A 493 11.35 -21.97 -3.82
C ILE A 493 12.83 -22.33 -3.87
N ILE A 494 13.57 -22.12 -2.78
CA ILE A 494 15.01 -22.36 -2.72
C ILE A 494 15.32 -23.85 -2.85
N MET A 495 14.66 -24.70 -2.05
CA MET A 495 14.90 -26.14 -2.03
C MET A 495 14.58 -26.80 -3.36
N VAL A 496 13.40 -26.52 -3.93
CA VAL A 496 13.00 -27.13 -5.22
C VAL A 496 13.85 -26.58 -6.35
N SER A 497 14.16 -25.27 -6.36
CA SER A 497 15.03 -24.73 -7.41
C SER A 497 16.41 -25.37 -7.39
N TYR A 498 17.00 -25.50 -6.19
CA TYR A 498 18.31 -26.13 -6.00
C TYR A 498 18.28 -27.61 -6.40
N LEU A 499 17.26 -28.36 -5.96
CA LEU A 499 17.10 -29.78 -6.29
C LEU A 499 17.03 -29.99 -7.80
N ILE A 500 16.21 -29.19 -8.50
CA ILE A 500 16.08 -29.25 -9.95
C ILE A 500 17.42 -28.92 -10.62
N GLU A 501 18.11 -27.87 -10.18
CA GLU A 501 19.41 -27.49 -10.74
C GLU A 501 20.46 -28.59 -10.55
N VAL A 502 20.50 -29.25 -9.38
CA VAL A 502 21.39 -30.39 -9.12
C VAL A 502 21.04 -31.58 -10.00
N ILE A 503 19.76 -31.92 -10.15
CA ILE A 503 19.30 -33.04 -10.96
C ILE A 503 19.74 -32.90 -12.42
N PHE A 504 19.53 -31.72 -13.01
CA PHE A 504 19.92 -31.47 -14.39
C PHE A 504 21.44 -31.30 -14.55
N SER A 505 22.13 -30.65 -13.61
CA SER A 505 23.59 -30.48 -13.68
C SER A 505 24.34 -31.81 -13.54
N ARG A 506 23.83 -32.73 -12.71
CA ARG A 506 24.39 -34.09 -12.54
C ARG A 506 23.92 -35.08 -13.60
N HIS A 507 23.17 -34.62 -14.62
CA HIS A 507 22.64 -35.46 -15.70
C HIS A 507 21.83 -36.66 -15.20
N LEU A 508 21.19 -36.53 -14.03
CA LEU A 508 20.30 -37.58 -13.49
C LEU A 508 19.01 -37.70 -14.31
N ILE A 509 18.62 -36.63 -15.02
CA ILE A 509 17.50 -36.59 -15.95
C ILE A 509 17.97 -35.94 -17.27
N PRO A 510 17.52 -36.44 -18.45
CA PRO A 510 17.83 -35.82 -19.73
C PRO A 510 17.35 -34.36 -19.83
N GLN A 511 18.13 -33.48 -20.46
CA GLN A 511 17.75 -32.07 -20.67
C GLN A 511 16.48 -31.89 -21.50
N SER A 512 16.07 -32.90 -22.28
CA SER A 512 14.81 -32.89 -23.02
C SER A 512 13.56 -32.87 -22.13
N TRP A 513 13.71 -33.16 -20.83
CA TRP A 513 12.63 -33.12 -19.86
C TRP A 513 12.50 -31.76 -19.15
N ASP A 514 13.25 -30.73 -19.56
CA ASP A 514 13.02 -29.35 -19.14
C ASP A 514 11.79 -28.75 -19.87
N VAL A 515 10.59 -29.24 -19.52
CA VAL A 515 9.31 -28.87 -20.15
C VAL A 515 9.02 -27.37 -20.04
N LEU A 516 9.45 -26.73 -18.95
CA LEU A 516 9.22 -25.31 -18.70
C LEU A 516 10.37 -24.40 -19.16
N GLY A 517 11.45 -24.97 -19.73
CA GLY A 517 12.62 -24.21 -20.19
C GLY A 517 13.34 -23.42 -19.09
N GLY A 518 13.22 -23.87 -17.84
CA GLY A 518 13.69 -23.14 -16.66
C GLY A 518 15.21 -22.93 -16.64
N LEU A 519 15.99 -23.83 -17.25
CA LEU A 519 17.46 -23.74 -17.32
C LEU A 519 17.94 -22.91 -18.52
N GLN A 520 17.17 -22.88 -19.61
CA GLN A 520 17.47 -22.06 -20.79
C GLN A 520 17.19 -20.57 -20.53
N SER A 521 16.07 -20.25 -19.89
CA SER A 521 15.73 -18.87 -19.48
C SER A 521 16.78 -18.27 -18.53
N LYS A 522 17.36 -19.10 -17.65
CA LYS A 522 18.43 -18.68 -16.73
C LYS A 522 19.71 -18.29 -17.47
N LYS A 523 20.18 -19.12 -18.42
CA LYS A 523 21.39 -18.83 -19.20
C LYS A 523 21.28 -17.53 -20.00
N GLN A 524 20.14 -17.29 -20.66
CA GLN A 524 19.90 -16.04 -21.40
C GLN A 524 19.92 -14.81 -20.47
N THR A 525 19.34 -14.95 -19.26
CA THR A 525 19.34 -13.87 -18.26
C THR A 525 20.74 -13.58 -17.70
N GLU A 526 21.59 -14.60 -17.52
CA GLU A 526 22.98 -14.42 -17.06
C GLU A 526 23.86 -13.75 -18.13
N GLU A 527 23.64 -14.06 -19.41
CA GLU A 527 24.31 -13.43 -20.53
C GLU A 527 23.90 -11.95 -20.69
N GLU A 528 22.62 -11.61 -20.52
CA GLU A 528 22.13 -10.22 -20.58
C GLU A 528 22.53 -9.37 -19.36
N ASN A 529 22.76 -9.98 -18.19
CA ASN A 529 23.15 -9.27 -16.97
C ASN A 529 24.66 -9.02 -16.84
N GLN A 530 25.50 -9.45 -17.80
CA GLN A 530 26.89 -9.01 -17.83
C GLN A 530 26.94 -7.50 -18.10
N PRO A 531 27.56 -6.70 -17.21
CA PRO A 531 27.60 -5.26 -17.41
C PRO A 531 28.38 -4.94 -18.68
N ASN A 532 27.69 -4.44 -19.71
CA ASN A 532 28.33 -3.74 -20.80
C ASN A 532 29.02 -2.49 -20.20
N ASN A 533 30.32 -2.61 -19.99
CA ASN A 533 31.21 -1.65 -19.31
C ASN A 533 31.32 -0.27 -20.00
N THR A 534 30.42 0.00 -20.96
CA THR A 534 30.47 1.13 -21.89
C THR A 534 29.49 2.25 -21.52
N ASP A 535 28.39 1.95 -20.82
CA ASP A 535 27.32 2.94 -20.58
C ASP A 535 27.48 3.77 -19.30
N GLU A 536 28.14 3.25 -18.25
CA GLU A 536 28.44 4.06 -17.06
C GLU A 536 29.61 5.04 -17.28
N ARG A 537 30.51 4.77 -18.24
CA ARG A 537 31.59 5.72 -18.59
C ARG A 537 31.10 6.90 -19.42
N LYS A 538 30.05 6.76 -20.24
CA LYS A 538 29.63 7.83 -21.15
C LYS A 538 28.92 8.99 -20.46
N LEU A 539 28.36 8.79 -19.26
CA LEU A 539 27.73 9.87 -18.48
C LEU A 539 28.72 10.68 -17.64
N THR A 540 29.88 10.13 -17.29
CA THR A 540 30.91 10.84 -16.51
C THR A 540 31.79 11.75 -17.38
N PHE A 541 31.87 11.51 -18.70
CA PHE A 541 32.63 12.36 -19.61
C PHE A 541 31.83 13.56 -20.17
N ALA A 542 30.51 13.61 -19.97
CA ALA A 542 29.68 14.72 -20.46
C ALA A 542 29.55 15.90 -19.47
N THR A 543 30.14 15.81 -18.28
CA THR A 543 30.13 16.88 -17.26
C THR A 543 31.47 17.61 -17.11
N ASN A 544 32.46 17.31 -17.95
CA ASN A 544 33.73 18.03 -18.01
C ASN A 544 33.92 18.62 -19.40
N PHE A 545 33.13 19.62 -19.77
CA PHE A 545 33.50 20.73 -20.65
C PHE A 545 32.53 21.89 -20.49
#